data_AF-A0A257P730-F1
#
_entry.id   AF-A0A257P730-F1
#
_cell.length_a   1.000
_cell.length_b   1.000
_cell.length_c   1.000
_cell.angle_alpha   90.00
_cell.angle_beta   90.00
_cell.angle_gamma   90.00
#
_symmetry.space_group_name_H-M   'P 1'
#
loop_
_entity.id
_entity.type
_entity.pdbx_description
1 polymer ?
#
loop_
_entity_poly.entity_id
_entity_poly.type
_entity_poly.pdbx_seq_one_letter_code
_entity_poly.pdbx_strand_id
1 'polypeptide(L)'
;MNKKMGWRVMLAGLLAAQCGLAVAAQFSDQEVQRGAYLARAGDCVACHTAPGGKPFAGGLKMVMPMGAIYSSNITPDKTHGIGNYSFEQFDRAVRHGVAPGGKYLYPAMPYPSYARVTPQDMRALYAYFMQGVTPNPTPNRKPDMVWPMTIRLPLAIWNWLFVRDTVFKPDPKQSAQWNRGAYLVEGLGHCGACHTPRGLFFQEKALSANGPGGKLYLTGGTVEHWYASNLRSACLQKTLSAQDFALLLQTGSAQNYTVAGGMTEVIHHSTQHLDHEDLLAMGVYLKSLPSETSAQVAGTQPDPAAVQRGKALYDQHCVACHQPNGQGVPAAFPSLVANPSVQCINPTNAIHVILAGASTAVTASAPAPMVMPPFGAQLSDQQIADLVTYIRTSWGNAAEPVSAEQVKELRRAIASH
;
A
#
# COMPACT_ATOMS: atom_id res chain seq x y z
N MET A 1 -45.97 -91.36 10.92
CA MET A 1 -45.95 -90.05 10.20
C MET A 1 -45.18 -89.04 11.03
N ASN A 2 -44.21 -88.35 10.39
CA ASN A 2 -43.42 -87.15 10.79
C ASN A 2 -42.57 -87.23 12.09
N LYS A 3 -41.20 -87.29 12.12
CA LYS A 3 -40.12 -86.42 11.54
C LYS A 3 -40.41 -84.91 11.77
N LYS A 4 -39.56 -84.02 12.30
CA LYS A 4 -38.11 -83.93 12.57
C LYS A 4 -37.87 -82.64 13.40
N MET A 5 -36.88 -82.64 14.30
CA MET A 5 -35.63 -81.83 14.26
C MET A 5 -35.79 -80.30 14.33
N GLY A 6 -35.24 -79.69 15.39
CA GLY A 6 -35.19 -78.25 15.57
C GLY A 6 -34.08 -77.55 14.79
N TRP A 7 -34.16 -76.22 14.74
CA TRP A 7 -33.00 -75.35 14.62
C TRP A 7 -33.34 -73.94 15.12
N ARG A 8 -32.48 -73.44 16.01
CA ARG A 8 -32.39 -72.04 16.42
C ARG A 8 -31.80 -71.25 15.26
N VAL A 9 -32.48 -70.20 14.82
CA VAL A 9 -31.89 -69.21 13.89
C VAL A 9 -31.77 -67.88 14.61
N MET A 10 -30.52 -67.48 14.81
CA MET A 10 -30.08 -66.16 15.19
C MET A 10 -30.55 -65.14 14.14
N LEU A 11 -31.22 -64.08 14.56
CA LEU A 11 -31.33 -62.85 13.76
C LEU A 11 -30.27 -61.86 14.27
N ALA A 12 -29.17 -61.82 13.54
CA ALA A 12 -28.09 -60.86 13.71
C ALA A 12 -28.59 -59.45 13.37
N GLY A 13 -28.22 -58.49 14.21
CA GLY A 13 -28.49 -57.07 14.00
C GLY A 13 -27.72 -56.53 12.80
N LEU A 14 -28.46 -55.97 11.84
CA LEU A 14 -27.93 -55.09 10.81
C LEU A 14 -27.72 -53.69 11.42
N LEU A 15 -26.57 -53.50 12.07
CA LEU A 15 -26.01 -52.16 12.28
C LEU A 15 -25.46 -51.70 10.93
N ALA A 16 -26.27 -50.92 10.21
CA ALA A 16 -25.81 -50.17 9.04
C ALA A 16 -24.76 -49.14 9.52
N ALA A 17 -23.49 -49.46 9.36
CA ALA A 17 -22.41 -48.50 9.49
C ALA A 17 -22.55 -47.46 8.36
N GLN A 18 -23.21 -46.34 8.65
CA GLN A 18 -23.12 -45.14 7.84
C GLN A 18 -21.69 -44.61 7.96
N CYS A 19 -20.82 -45.07 7.05
CA CYS A 19 -19.60 -44.35 6.71
C CYS A 19 -20.02 -43.02 6.07
N GLY A 20 -20.23 -42.00 6.91
CA GLY A 20 -20.23 -40.62 6.46
C GLY A 20 -18.86 -40.32 5.89
N LEU A 21 -18.77 -40.25 4.56
CA LEU A 21 -17.66 -39.56 3.90
C LEU A 21 -17.64 -38.15 4.50
N ALA A 22 -16.61 -37.86 5.28
CA ALA A 22 -16.32 -36.50 5.70
C ALA A 22 -15.99 -35.70 4.43
N VAL A 23 -17.01 -35.10 3.83
CA VAL A 23 -16.82 -34.04 2.84
C VAL A 23 -16.03 -32.97 3.56
N ALA A 24 -14.76 -32.78 3.17
CA ALA A 24 -13.97 -31.68 3.68
C ALA A 24 -14.81 -30.42 3.52
N ALA A 25 -15.11 -29.73 4.63
CA ALA A 25 -16.01 -28.58 4.62
C ALA A 25 -15.52 -27.57 3.56
N GLN A 26 -16.25 -27.48 2.46
CA GLN A 26 -15.93 -26.58 1.36
C GLN A 26 -16.42 -25.19 1.78
N PHE A 27 -15.54 -24.19 1.71
CA PHE A 27 -15.93 -22.80 1.93
C PHE A 27 -17.05 -22.40 0.98
N SER A 28 -17.94 -21.54 1.46
CA SER A 28 -19.01 -21.00 0.62
C SER A 28 -18.45 -20.04 -0.44
N ASP A 29 -19.13 -19.93 -1.58
CA ASP A 29 -18.78 -18.96 -2.62
C ASP A 29 -18.74 -17.52 -2.07
N GLN A 30 -19.62 -17.20 -1.12
CA GLN A 30 -19.65 -15.89 -0.46
C GLN A 30 -18.38 -15.63 0.36
N GLU A 31 -17.86 -16.63 1.08
CA GLU A 31 -16.59 -16.51 1.81
C GLU A 31 -15.41 -16.33 0.85
N VAL A 32 -15.39 -17.07 -0.26
CA VAL A 32 -14.35 -16.96 -1.30
C VAL A 32 -14.38 -15.59 -1.96
N GLN A 33 -15.56 -15.07 -2.31
CA GLN A 33 -15.72 -13.72 -2.87
C GLN A 33 -15.30 -12.63 -1.89
N ARG A 34 -15.69 -12.76 -0.61
CA ARG A 34 -15.25 -11.86 0.45
C ARG A 34 -13.73 -11.88 0.61
N GLY A 35 -13.12 -13.06 0.55
CA GLY A 35 -11.67 -13.22 0.59
C GLY A 35 -10.97 -12.60 -0.62
N ALA A 36 -11.52 -12.73 -1.82
CA ALA A 36 -11.01 -12.09 -3.02
C ALA A 36 -11.01 -10.57 -2.89
N TYR A 37 -12.10 -10.00 -2.37
CA TYR A 37 -12.21 -8.56 -2.08
C TYR A 37 -11.15 -8.11 -1.08
N LEU A 38 -11.00 -8.84 0.03
CA LEU A 38 -10.00 -8.54 1.06
C LEU A 38 -8.56 -8.68 0.56
N ALA A 39 -8.29 -9.64 -0.33
CA ALA A 39 -6.97 -9.81 -0.93
C ALA A 39 -6.61 -8.64 -1.86
N ARG A 40 -7.60 -8.03 -2.52
CA ARG A 40 -7.43 -6.76 -3.24
C ARG A 40 -7.19 -5.61 -2.27
N ALA A 41 -8.05 -5.45 -1.25
CA ALA A 41 -7.88 -4.41 -0.23
C ALA A 41 -6.51 -4.47 0.48
N GLY A 42 -6.00 -5.68 0.68
CA GLY A 42 -4.70 -5.97 1.28
C GLY A 42 -3.50 -5.85 0.35
N ASP A 43 -3.72 -5.45 -0.91
CA ASP A 43 -2.72 -5.33 -1.96
C ASP A 43 -1.85 -6.59 -2.16
N CYS A 44 -2.44 -7.76 -1.91
CA CYS A 44 -1.69 -9.03 -1.88
C CYS A 44 -1.07 -9.34 -3.24
N VAL A 45 -1.75 -8.99 -4.33
CA VAL A 45 -1.30 -9.30 -5.70
C VAL A 45 -0.10 -8.45 -6.11
N ALA A 46 -0.04 -7.18 -5.71
CA ALA A 46 1.08 -6.30 -6.04
C ALA A 46 2.38 -6.82 -5.46
N CYS A 47 2.34 -7.31 -4.21
CA CYS A 47 3.52 -7.81 -3.52
C CYS A 47 3.87 -9.25 -3.91
N HIS A 48 2.87 -10.12 -4.11
CA HIS A 48 3.08 -11.55 -4.36
C HIS A 48 3.09 -11.92 -5.85
N THR A 49 3.40 -10.99 -6.74
CA THR A 49 3.51 -11.25 -8.18
C THR A 49 4.78 -10.58 -8.74
N ALA A 50 5.68 -11.36 -9.32
CA ALA A 50 6.82 -10.80 -10.05
C ALA A 50 6.36 -10.11 -11.36
N PRO A 51 7.11 -9.12 -11.89
CA PRO A 51 6.86 -8.57 -13.22
C PRO A 51 6.81 -9.68 -14.28
N GLY A 52 5.73 -9.73 -15.06
CA GLY A 52 5.46 -10.80 -16.05
C GLY A 52 5.15 -12.18 -15.46
N GLY A 53 5.07 -12.29 -14.12
CA GLY A 53 4.75 -13.51 -13.40
C GLY A 53 3.26 -13.85 -13.37
N LYS A 54 2.93 -15.00 -12.77
CA LYS A 54 1.54 -15.40 -12.51
C LYS A 54 1.06 -14.79 -11.18
N PRO A 55 -0.21 -14.36 -11.08
CA PRO A 55 -0.74 -13.78 -9.85
C PRO A 55 -0.45 -14.65 -8.63
N PHE A 56 0.03 -14.03 -7.55
CA PHE A 56 0.30 -14.67 -6.25
C PHE A 56 1.45 -15.70 -6.24
N ALA A 57 2.14 -15.93 -7.36
CA ALA A 57 3.22 -16.91 -7.46
C ALA A 57 4.56 -16.44 -6.83
N GLY A 58 4.58 -15.24 -6.25
CA GLY A 58 5.75 -14.65 -5.58
C GLY A 58 6.81 -14.16 -6.55
N GLY A 59 8.03 -13.99 -6.04
CA GLY A 59 9.22 -13.66 -6.82
C GLY A 59 9.46 -12.17 -7.07
N LEU A 60 8.62 -11.28 -6.53
CA LEU A 60 8.87 -9.84 -6.60
C LEU A 60 10.13 -9.51 -5.80
N LYS A 61 11.12 -8.89 -6.46
CA LYS A 61 12.37 -8.45 -5.83
C LYS A 61 12.14 -7.11 -5.15
N MET A 62 12.39 -7.04 -3.85
CA MET A 62 12.39 -5.79 -3.09
C MET A 62 13.81 -5.49 -2.64
N VAL A 63 14.36 -4.39 -3.13
CA VAL A 63 15.72 -3.93 -2.80
C VAL A 63 15.67 -3.16 -1.50
N MET A 64 16.59 -3.46 -0.60
CA MET A 64 16.77 -2.78 0.66
C MET A 64 18.27 -2.48 0.86
N PRO A 65 18.66 -1.55 1.76
CA PRO A 65 20.07 -1.16 1.92
C PRO A 65 21.04 -2.32 2.22
N MET A 66 20.52 -3.42 2.75
CA MET A 66 21.27 -4.60 3.21
C MET A 66 21.19 -5.82 2.26
N GLY A 67 20.58 -5.66 1.08
CA GLY A 67 20.38 -6.73 0.09
C GLY A 67 18.95 -6.76 -0.46
N ALA A 68 18.56 -7.86 -1.10
CA ALA A 68 17.21 -8.02 -1.64
C ALA A 68 16.44 -9.17 -0.99
N ILE A 69 15.14 -8.97 -0.79
CA ILE A 69 14.19 -10.05 -0.50
C ILE A 69 13.34 -10.34 -1.72
N TYR A 70 12.76 -11.53 -1.72
CA TYR A 70 11.79 -11.95 -2.71
C TYR A 70 10.48 -12.31 -2.02
N SER A 71 9.36 -11.86 -2.58
CA SER A 71 8.04 -12.26 -2.09
C SER A 71 7.81 -13.75 -2.30
N SER A 72 7.02 -14.36 -1.40
CA SER A 72 6.74 -15.80 -1.44
C SER A 72 5.57 -16.13 -2.36
N ASN A 73 5.55 -17.34 -2.90
CA ASN A 73 4.38 -17.92 -3.55
C ASN A 73 3.30 -18.22 -2.50
N ILE A 74 2.13 -17.58 -2.64
CA ILE A 74 0.98 -17.75 -1.75
C ILE A 74 -0.22 -18.41 -2.45
N THR A 75 0.02 -19.05 -3.60
CA THR A 75 -0.99 -19.91 -4.24
C THR A 75 -1.22 -21.19 -3.42
N PRO A 76 -2.33 -21.91 -3.62
CA PRO A 76 -2.59 -23.16 -2.90
C PRO A 76 -1.77 -24.35 -3.43
N ASP A 77 -0.67 -24.10 -4.14
CA ASP A 77 0.29 -25.14 -4.49
C ASP A 77 0.87 -25.79 -3.23
N LYS A 78 0.91 -27.13 -3.22
CA LYS A 78 1.31 -27.92 -2.04
C LYS A 78 2.83 -28.07 -1.90
N THR A 79 3.61 -27.71 -2.91
CA THR A 79 5.07 -27.91 -2.90
C THR A 79 5.80 -26.60 -2.63
N HIS A 80 5.39 -25.52 -3.27
CA HIS A 80 6.04 -24.22 -3.24
C HIS A 80 5.14 -23.10 -2.70
N GLY A 81 3.82 -23.30 -2.70
CA GLY A 81 2.83 -22.37 -2.16
C GLY A 81 2.43 -22.65 -0.71
N ILE A 82 1.24 -22.18 -0.34
CA ILE A 82 0.65 -22.34 1.00
C ILE A 82 -0.34 -23.50 1.08
N GLY A 83 -0.39 -24.39 0.09
CA GLY A 83 -1.41 -25.45 -0.02
C GLY A 83 -1.46 -26.46 1.14
N ASN A 84 -0.43 -26.51 1.99
CA ASN A 84 -0.38 -27.35 3.20
C ASN A 84 -0.57 -26.56 4.50
N TYR A 85 -0.81 -25.25 4.43
CA TYR A 85 -1.02 -24.44 5.62
C TYR A 85 -2.39 -24.81 6.22
N SER A 86 -2.46 -24.96 7.54
CA SER A 86 -3.75 -24.88 8.22
C SER A 86 -4.24 -23.43 8.28
N PHE A 87 -5.52 -23.21 8.61
CA PHE A 87 -6.04 -21.87 8.84
C PHE A 87 -5.23 -21.12 9.91
N GLU A 88 -4.90 -21.78 11.02
CA GLU A 88 -4.15 -21.18 12.14
C GLU A 88 -2.72 -20.82 11.72
N GLN A 89 -2.11 -21.62 10.85
CA GLN A 89 -0.79 -21.32 10.31
C GLN A 89 -0.82 -20.14 9.34
N PHE A 90 -1.85 -20.05 8.50
CA PHE A 90 -2.09 -18.91 7.63
C PHE A 90 -2.34 -17.63 8.43
N ASP A 91 -3.26 -17.69 9.38
CA ASP A 91 -3.61 -16.59 10.27
C ASP A 91 -2.38 -16.08 11.02
N ARG A 92 -1.57 -16.98 11.57
CA ARG A 92 -0.32 -16.63 12.25
C ARG A 92 0.74 -16.04 11.31
N ALA A 93 0.84 -16.54 10.08
CA ALA A 93 1.75 -15.97 9.10
C ALA A 93 1.35 -14.54 8.73
N VAL A 94 0.06 -14.29 8.49
CA VAL A 94 -0.44 -13.00 8.01
C VAL A 94 -0.55 -11.95 9.10
N ARG A 95 -1.08 -12.29 10.28
CA ARG A 95 -1.29 -11.33 11.38
C ARG A 95 -0.11 -11.21 12.34
N HIS A 96 0.78 -12.21 12.40
CA HIS A 96 1.89 -12.23 13.37
C HIS A 96 3.26 -12.35 12.71
N GLY A 97 3.31 -12.49 11.38
CA GLY A 97 4.58 -12.63 10.67
C GLY A 97 5.34 -13.90 11.05
N VAL A 98 4.65 -15.00 11.39
CA VAL A 98 5.31 -16.28 11.75
C VAL A 98 4.77 -17.43 10.91
N ALA A 99 5.54 -17.82 9.90
CA ALA A 99 5.23 -18.94 9.00
C ALA A 99 5.39 -20.31 9.70
N PRO A 100 4.89 -21.42 9.10
CA PRO A 100 5.13 -22.78 9.57
C PRO A 100 6.62 -23.05 9.87
N GLY A 101 6.86 -23.87 10.90
CA GLY A 101 8.22 -24.13 11.41
C GLY A 101 8.81 -22.99 12.25
N GLY A 102 8.03 -21.97 12.63
CA GLY A 102 8.48 -20.88 13.51
C GLY A 102 9.33 -19.82 12.80
N LYS A 103 9.28 -19.77 11.47
CA LYS A 103 10.05 -18.83 10.66
C LYS A 103 9.42 -17.44 10.70
N TYR A 104 10.07 -16.51 11.41
CA TYR A 104 9.72 -15.10 11.44
C TYR A 104 9.90 -14.45 10.06
N LEU A 105 8.87 -13.78 9.57
CA LEU A 105 8.86 -13.06 8.30
C LEU A 105 9.53 -11.70 8.44
N TYR A 106 10.05 -11.17 7.33
CA TYR A 106 10.56 -9.81 7.31
C TYR A 106 9.38 -8.83 7.32
N PRO A 107 9.46 -7.71 8.07
CA PRO A 107 8.40 -6.69 8.16
C PRO A 107 8.23 -5.84 6.89
N ALA A 108 8.71 -6.33 5.75
CA ALA A 108 8.31 -5.86 4.43
C ALA A 108 6.86 -6.29 4.12
N MET A 109 6.42 -7.44 4.61
CA MET A 109 4.99 -7.74 4.71
C MET A 109 4.41 -6.95 5.88
N PRO A 110 3.36 -6.13 5.70
CA PRO A 110 2.83 -5.26 6.75
C PRO A 110 1.93 -6.01 7.75
N TYR A 111 2.42 -7.14 8.27
CA TYR A 111 1.71 -7.91 9.29
C TYR A 111 1.39 -7.14 10.58
N PRO A 112 2.14 -6.09 11.01
CA PRO A 112 1.69 -5.26 12.13
C PRO A 112 0.36 -4.55 11.86
N SER A 113 0.10 -4.12 10.62
CA SER A 113 -1.20 -3.58 10.21
C SER A 113 -2.24 -4.69 10.08
N TYR A 114 -1.88 -5.82 9.46
CA TYR A 114 -2.80 -6.95 9.28
C TYR A 114 -3.26 -7.59 10.61
N ALA A 115 -2.55 -7.40 11.71
CA ALA A 115 -3.00 -7.81 13.04
C ALA A 115 -4.39 -7.24 13.42
N ARG A 116 -4.81 -6.14 12.78
CA ARG A 116 -6.14 -5.54 12.91
C ARG A 116 -7.27 -6.37 12.29
N VAL A 117 -6.97 -7.25 11.33
CA VAL A 117 -7.99 -7.99 10.57
C VAL A 117 -8.75 -8.95 11.48
N THR A 118 -10.08 -8.98 11.32
CA THR A 118 -10.93 -9.84 12.15
C THR A 118 -10.72 -11.32 11.80
N PRO A 119 -10.90 -12.25 12.76
CA PRO A 119 -10.80 -13.68 12.48
C PRO A 119 -11.73 -14.17 11.36
N GLN A 120 -12.89 -13.52 11.20
CA GLN A 120 -13.84 -13.83 10.13
C GLN A 120 -13.27 -13.44 8.76
N ASP A 121 -12.73 -12.22 8.62
CA ASP A 121 -12.11 -11.76 7.38
C ASP A 121 -10.82 -12.55 7.07
N MET A 122 -10.07 -12.96 8.10
CA MET A 122 -8.92 -13.88 7.93
C MET A 122 -9.34 -15.24 7.39
N ARG A 123 -10.47 -15.79 7.84
CA ARG A 123 -11.02 -17.04 7.31
C ARG A 123 -11.46 -16.89 5.85
N ALA A 124 -12.09 -15.77 5.50
CA ALA A 124 -12.46 -15.47 4.12
C ALA A 124 -11.22 -15.37 3.22
N LEU A 125 -10.17 -14.67 3.66
CA LEU A 125 -8.88 -14.62 2.95
C LEU A 125 -8.31 -16.03 2.72
N TYR A 126 -8.27 -16.86 3.76
CA TYR A 126 -7.82 -18.23 3.66
C TYR A 126 -8.67 -19.05 2.67
N ALA A 127 -10.01 -18.90 2.72
CA ALA A 127 -10.92 -19.54 1.77
C ALA A 127 -10.60 -19.17 0.32
N TYR A 128 -10.38 -17.88 0.06
CA TYR A 128 -10.01 -17.40 -1.27
C TYR A 128 -8.68 -17.98 -1.75
N PHE A 129 -7.62 -17.96 -0.93
CA PHE A 129 -6.35 -18.53 -1.37
C PHE A 129 -6.41 -20.05 -1.56
N MET A 130 -7.21 -20.77 -0.76
CA MET A 130 -7.29 -22.23 -0.86
C MET A 130 -8.24 -22.73 -1.97
N GLN A 131 -9.22 -21.92 -2.39
CA GLN A 131 -10.22 -22.35 -3.38
C GLN A 131 -10.35 -21.43 -4.59
N GLY A 132 -10.19 -20.11 -4.40
CA GLY A 132 -10.36 -19.10 -5.46
C GLY A 132 -9.10 -18.80 -6.26
N VAL A 133 -7.90 -19.13 -5.75
CA VAL A 133 -6.63 -18.90 -6.43
C VAL A 133 -6.16 -20.16 -7.16
N THR A 134 -5.72 -20.00 -8.41
CA THR A 134 -5.14 -21.11 -9.18
C THR A 134 -3.79 -21.52 -8.60
N PRO A 135 -3.57 -22.83 -8.28
CA PRO A 135 -2.27 -23.32 -7.84
C PRO A 135 -1.17 -23.02 -8.86
N ASN A 136 0.01 -22.63 -8.39
CA ASN A 136 1.16 -22.42 -9.24
C ASN A 136 2.44 -23.03 -8.62
N PRO A 137 3.15 -23.91 -9.33
CA PRO A 137 4.32 -24.61 -8.77
C PRO A 137 5.61 -23.78 -8.84
N THR A 138 5.56 -22.46 -9.03
CA THR A 138 6.77 -21.61 -9.05
C THR A 138 7.50 -21.69 -7.70
N PRO A 139 8.79 -22.09 -7.67
CA PRO A 139 9.55 -22.19 -6.43
C PRO A 139 9.87 -20.82 -5.83
N ASN A 140 9.87 -20.76 -4.50
CA ASN A 140 10.32 -19.58 -3.77
C ASN A 140 11.81 -19.31 -3.98
N ARG A 141 12.16 -18.03 -4.13
CA ARG A 141 13.56 -17.60 -4.21
C ARG A 141 14.10 -17.30 -2.81
N LYS A 142 15.36 -17.65 -2.58
CA LYS A 142 16.06 -17.29 -1.34
C LYS A 142 16.39 -15.79 -1.36
N PRO A 143 16.42 -15.10 -0.20
CA PRO A 143 16.89 -13.71 -0.14
C PRO A 143 18.33 -13.58 -0.61
N ASP A 144 18.63 -12.51 -1.33
CA ASP A 144 19.99 -12.12 -1.71
C ASP A 144 20.50 -11.12 -0.67
N MET A 145 20.80 -11.62 0.53
CA MET A 145 21.36 -10.84 1.63
C MET A 145 22.70 -11.37 2.07
N VAL A 146 23.58 -10.46 2.48
CA VAL A 146 24.85 -10.82 3.11
C VAL A 146 24.63 -11.26 4.56
N TRP A 147 25.40 -12.26 5.01
CA TRP A 147 25.47 -12.62 6.42
C TRP A 147 25.96 -11.41 7.24
N PRO A 148 25.38 -11.08 8.41
CA PRO A 148 24.43 -11.85 9.23
C PRO A 148 22.93 -11.51 9.02
N MET A 149 22.56 -10.75 7.99
CA MET A 149 21.17 -10.26 7.79
C MET A 149 20.16 -11.37 7.45
N THR A 150 20.64 -12.60 7.23
CA THR A 150 19.83 -13.81 7.03
C THR A 150 19.34 -14.43 8.34
N ILE A 151 19.87 -14.03 9.51
CA ILE A 151 19.49 -14.59 10.81
C ILE A 151 18.07 -14.13 11.18
N ARG A 152 17.20 -15.08 11.57
CA ARG A 152 15.79 -14.83 11.89
C ARG A 152 15.52 -14.49 13.36
N LEU A 153 16.46 -14.74 14.27
CA LEU A 153 16.30 -14.46 15.71
C LEU A 153 16.12 -12.95 16.02
N PRO A 154 16.87 -12.02 15.40
CA PRO A 154 16.60 -10.58 15.58
C PRO A 154 15.18 -10.18 15.18
N LEU A 155 14.58 -10.83 14.18
CA LEU A 155 13.19 -10.59 13.79
C LEU A 155 12.21 -11.05 14.86
N ALA A 156 12.52 -12.10 15.61
CA ALA A 156 11.69 -12.52 16.74
C ALA A 156 11.65 -11.45 17.84
N ILE A 157 12.81 -10.86 18.16
CA ILE A 157 12.92 -9.75 19.12
C ILE A 157 12.21 -8.51 18.58
N TRP A 158 12.40 -8.19 17.29
CA TRP A 158 11.70 -7.08 16.64
C TRP A 158 10.18 -7.27 16.71
N ASN A 159 9.68 -8.48 16.43
CA ASN A 159 8.25 -8.79 16.53
C ASN A 159 7.73 -8.57 17.95
N TRP A 160 8.46 -9.06 18.97
CA TRP A 160 8.08 -8.88 20.36
C TRP A 160 8.01 -7.40 20.79
N LEU A 161 8.89 -6.54 20.25
CA LEU A 161 8.92 -5.11 20.56
C LEU A 161 7.84 -4.29 19.83
N PHE A 162 7.54 -4.61 18.57
CA PHE A 162 6.82 -3.70 17.68
C PHE A 162 5.51 -4.23 17.12
N VAL A 163 5.26 -5.55 17.18
CA VAL A 163 3.99 -6.12 16.73
C VAL A 163 2.99 -6.07 17.86
N ARG A 164 1.83 -5.48 17.58
CA ARG A 164 0.69 -5.52 18.49
C ARG A 164 -0.33 -6.48 17.94
N ASP A 165 -0.59 -7.55 18.68
CA ASP A 165 -1.68 -8.48 18.36
C ASP A 165 -3.02 -7.90 18.84
N THR A 166 -3.50 -6.87 18.14
CA THR A 166 -4.79 -6.25 18.47
C THR A 166 -5.69 -6.18 17.27
N VAL A 167 -6.63 -7.12 17.19
CA VAL A 167 -7.77 -7.06 16.28
C VAL A 167 -8.48 -5.71 16.42
N PHE A 168 -8.94 -5.16 15.30
CA PHE A 168 -9.66 -3.91 15.27
C PHE A 168 -10.91 -3.97 16.14
N LYS A 169 -11.13 -2.92 16.93
CA LYS A 169 -12.31 -2.75 17.76
C LYS A 169 -12.99 -1.45 17.34
N PRO A 170 -14.25 -1.48 16.88
CA PRO A 170 -14.99 -0.28 16.56
C PRO A 170 -15.05 0.67 17.77
N ASP A 171 -14.85 1.96 17.51
CA ASP A 171 -15.07 3.01 18.50
C ASP A 171 -16.58 3.28 18.59
N PRO A 172 -17.22 3.07 19.76
CA PRO A 172 -18.66 3.30 19.93
C PRO A 172 -19.06 4.78 19.82
N LYS A 173 -18.11 5.71 19.87
CA LYS A 173 -18.36 7.14 19.69
C LYS A 173 -18.37 7.57 18.22
N GLN A 174 -17.98 6.67 17.32
CA GLN A 174 -17.84 6.94 15.90
C GLN A 174 -18.93 6.23 15.09
N SER A 175 -19.24 6.76 13.90
CA SER A 175 -20.20 6.14 13.00
C SER A 175 -19.70 4.79 12.47
N ALA A 176 -20.61 3.95 11.98
CA ALA A 176 -20.25 2.70 11.31
C ALA A 176 -19.34 2.94 10.10
N GLN A 177 -19.61 3.99 9.32
CA GLN A 177 -18.79 4.38 8.18
C GLN A 177 -17.37 4.79 8.60
N TRP A 178 -17.24 5.58 9.67
CA TRP A 178 -15.92 5.94 10.19
C TRP A 178 -15.14 4.70 10.65
N ASN A 179 -15.79 3.80 11.38
CA ASN A 179 -15.18 2.55 11.85
C ASN A 179 -14.76 1.65 10.71
N ARG A 180 -15.54 1.61 9.62
CA ARG A 180 -15.18 0.88 8.41
C ARG A 180 -13.93 1.48 7.74
N GLY A 181 -13.86 2.80 7.64
CA GLY A 181 -12.69 3.50 7.10
C GLY A 181 -11.44 3.24 7.94
N ALA A 182 -11.54 3.37 9.26
CA ALA A 182 -10.45 3.08 10.18
C ALA A 182 -9.96 1.62 10.04
N TYR A 183 -10.88 0.66 9.95
CA TYR A 183 -10.55 -0.75 9.77
C TYR A 183 -9.74 -1.02 8.49
N LEU A 184 -10.11 -0.39 7.37
CA LEU A 184 -9.43 -0.56 6.10
C LEU A 184 -8.07 0.16 6.09
N VAL A 185 -8.01 1.41 6.57
CA VAL A 185 -6.79 2.24 6.56
C VAL A 185 -5.73 1.73 7.54
N GLU A 186 -6.13 1.34 8.76
CA GLU A 186 -5.22 0.81 9.79
C GLU A 186 -4.88 -0.68 9.58
N GLY A 187 -5.75 -1.41 8.89
CA GLY A 187 -5.64 -2.85 8.64
C GLY A 187 -5.07 -3.19 7.27
N LEU A 188 -5.90 -3.79 6.41
CA LEU A 188 -5.47 -4.33 5.12
C LEU A 188 -4.92 -3.28 4.16
N GLY A 189 -5.47 -2.07 4.14
CA GLY A 189 -4.93 -0.98 3.32
C GLY A 189 -3.58 -0.46 3.80
N HIS A 190 -3.15 -0.85 5.01
CA HIS A 190 -1.81 -0.63 5.59
C HIS A 190 -1.21 0.76 5.31
N CYS A 191 -2.04 1.82 5.33
CA CYS A 191 -1.63 3.13 4.82
C CYS A 191 -0.46 3.70 5.64
N GLY A 192 -0.41 3.33 6.93
CA GLY A 192 0.69 3.65 7.84
C GLY A 192 2.05 3.15 7.37
N ALA A 193 2.11 2.04 6.64
CA ALA A 193 3.38 1.45 6.19
C ALA A 193 4.19 2.43 5.32
N CYS A 194 3.53 3.30 4.56
CA CYS A 194 4.20 4.35 3.78
C CYS A 194 4.04 5.73 4.43
N HIS A 195 2.84 6.05 4.91
CA HIS A 195 2.50 7.40 5.36
C HIS A 195 2.82 7.68 6.84
N THR A 196 3.42 6.77 7.59
CA THR A 196 3.88 7.02 8.96
C THR A 196 5.42 7.04 9.01
N PRO A 197 6.05 7.98 9.73
CA PRO A 197 7.50 8.01 9.84
C PRO A 197 8.02 6.75 10.53
N ARG A 198 9.20 6.29 10.08
CA ARG A 198 9.88 5.12 10.64
C ARG A 198 10.78 5.49 11.83
N GLY A 199 10.91 4.57 12.77
CA GLY A 199 11.83 4.65 13.90
C GLY A 199 13.22 4.13 13.57
N LEU A 200 14.11 4.13 14.57
CA LEU A 200 15.50 3.68 14.43
C LEU A 200 15.63 2.22 13.93
N PHE A 201 14.65 1.36 14.24
CA PHE A 201 14.62 -0.04 13.84
C PHE A 201 13.70 -0.28 12.63
N PHE A 202 13.47 0.76 11.82
CA PHE A 202 12.59 0.76 10.66
C PHE A 202 11.11 0.41 10.94
N GLN A 203 10.70 0.37 12.21
CA GLN A 203 9.31 0.18 12.61
C GLN A 203 8.47 1.44 12.34
N GLU A 204 7.18 1.28 12.04
CA GLU A 204 6.24 2.40 12.06
C GLU A 204 6.20 3.01 13.47
N LYS A 205 6.32 4.33 13.58
CA LYS A 205 6.24 5.00 14.89
C LYS A 205 4.82 4.98 15.49
N ALA A 206 3.81 4.67 14.68
CA ALA A 206 2.42 4.53 15.09
C ALA A 206 1.66 3.61 14.11
N LEU A 207 0.81 2.73 14.62
CA LEU A 207 -0.05 1.83 13.82
C LEU A 207 -1.51 2.30 13.74
N SER A 208 -1.86 3.34 14.49
CA SER A 208 -3.20 3.95 14.52
C SER A 208 -3.12 5.37 15.08
N ALA A 209 -4.13 6.18 14.79
CA ALA A 209 -4.26 7.52 15.38
C ALA A 209 -4.45 7.46 16.90
N ASN A 210 -5.06 6.37 17.38
CA ASN A 210 -5.26 6.09 18.80
C ASN A 210 -4.04 5.34 19.38
N GLY A 211 -3.52 5.82 20.52
CA GLY A 211 -2.47 5.14 21.28
C GLY A 211 -1.07 5.79 21.19
N PRO A 212 -0.02 5.10 21.69
CA PRO A 212 1.33 5.63 21.73
C PRO A 212 1.84 6.02 20.35
N GLY A 213 2.33 7.26 20.23
CA GLY A 213 2.83 7.79 18.97
C GLY A 213 1.74 8.19 17.97
N GLY A 214 0.44 8.02 18.27
CA GLY A 214 -0.66 8.25 17.32
C GLY A 214 -0.69 9.63 16.65
N LYS A 215 -0.10 10.65 17.29
CA LYS A 215 0.13 11.97 16.66
C LYS A 215 0.99 11.91 15.40
N LEU A 216 1.85 10.91 15.24
CA LEU A 216 2.70 10.65 14.08
C LEU A 216 2.04 9.73 13.04
N TYR A 217 0.90 9.12 13.36
CA TYR A 217 0.22 8.23 12.41
C TYR A 217 -0.21 9.04 11.18
N LEU A 218 0.16 8.56 9.99
CA LEU A 218 -0.15 9.19 8.69
C LEU A 218 0.42 10.62 8.50
N THR A 219 1.51 10.98 9.19
CA THR A 219 2.17 12.29 9.07
C THR A 219 3.26 12.36 8.00
N GLY A 220 3.28 11.38 7.10
CA GLY A 220 4.21 11.25 5.99
C GLY A 220 5.48 10.46 6.31
N GLY A 221 6.14 10.00 5.27
CA GLY A 221 7.38 9.21 5.34
C GLY A 221 8.07 9.13 3.98
N THR A 222 9.33 8.73 3.96
CA THR A 222 10.06 8.50 2.71
C THR A 222 10.13 7.01 2.42
N VAL A 223 9.72 6.61 1.23
CA VAL A 223 9.75 5.22 0.73
C VAL A 223 10.30 5.27 -0.69
N GLU A 224 11.38 4.53 -0.98
CA GLU A 224 12.00 4.47 -2.32
C GLU A 224 12.28 5.86 -2.93
N HIS A 225 12.76 6.80 -2.09
CA HIS A 225 13.02 8.21 -2.47
C HIS A 225 11.79 9.02 -2.93
N TRP A 226 10.59 8.45 -2.82
CA TRP A 226 9.33 9.17 -2.85
C TRP A 226 8.95 9.63 -1.45
N TYR A 227 8.31 10.78 -1.37
CA TYR A 227 7.68 11.22 -0.13
C TYR A 227 6.22 10.76 -0.14
N ALA A 228 5.92 9.75 0.68
CA ALA A 228 4.54 9.43 1.02
C ALA A 228 3.95 10.61 1.79
N SER A 229 3.04 11.34 1.16
CA SER A 229 2.53 12.63 1.62
C SER A 229 2.01 12.58 3.06
N ASN A 230 2.21 13.64 3.83
CA ASN A 230 1.52 13.80 5.12
C ASN A 230 0.01 13.93 4.88
N LEU A 231 -0.73 12.85 5.16
CA LEU A 231 -2.17 12.79 4.95
C LEU A 231 -2.93 13.68 5.94
N ARG A 232 -2.29 14.13 7.03
CA ARG A 232 -2.85 15.02 8.04
C ARG A 232 -2.36 16.46 7.89
N SER A 233 -1.59 16.78 6.86
CA SER A 233 -1.11 18.13 6.64
C SER A 233 -2.28 19.09 6.38
N ALA A 234 -2.20 20.29 6.95
CA ALA A 234 -3.20 21.34 6.70
C ALA A 234 -3.33 21.66 5.20
N CYS A 235 -2.24 21.55 4.44
CA CYS A 235 -2.23 21.69 2.99
C CYS A 235 -3.20 20.68 2.33
N LEU A 236 -2.96 19.38 2.49
CA LEU A 236 -3.77 18.35 1.85
C LEU A 236 -5.21 18.31 2.40
N GLN A 237 -5.37 18.48 3.72
CA GLN A 237 -6.66 18.47 4.38
C GLN A 237 -7.55 19.65 4.00
N LYS A 238 -7.00 20.81 3.62
CA LYS A 238 -7.80 21.93 3.09
C LYS A 238 -8.22 21.70 1.65
N THR A 239 -7.41 21.00 0.86
CA THR A 239 -7.66 20.79 -0.58
C THR A 239 -8.63 19.66 -0.86
N LEU A 240 -8.57 18.56 -0.09
CA LEU A 240 -9.37 17.36 -0.37
C LEU A 240 -10.50 17.17 0.65
N SER A 241 -11.70 16.90 0.13
CA SER A 241 -12.84 16.36 0.86
C SER A 241 -12.73 14.83 1.02
N ALA A 242 -13.67 14.22 1.78
CA ALA A 242 -13.73 12.76 1.89
C ALA A 242 -14.03 12.10 0.52
N GLN A 243 -14.86 12.75 -0.28
CA GLN A 243 -15.20 12.32 -1.64
C GLN A 243 -14.00 12.44 -2.57
N ASP A 244 -13.20 13.50 -2.45
CA ASP A 244 -11.97 13.63 -3.24
C ASP A 244 -10.94 12.55 -2.87
N PHE A 245 -10.82 12.19 -1.58
CA PHE A 245 -9.99 11.04 -1.19
C PHE A 245 -10.50 9.73 -1.80
N ALA A 246 -11.81 9.50 -1.79
CA ALA A 246 -12.38 8.30 -2.41
C ALA A 246 -12.09 8.26 -3.93
N LEU A 247 -12.30 9.38 -4.63
CA LEU A 247 -12.01 9.50 -6.06
C LEU A 247 -10.52 9.32 -6.38
N LEU A 248 -9.64 9.88 -5.55
CA LEU A 248 -8.20 9.74 -5.67
C LEU A 248 -7.77 8.28 -5.50
N LEU A 249 -8.31 7.57 -4.51
CA LEU A 249 -8.03 6.15 -4.30
C LEU A 249 -8.62 5.27 -5.40
N GLN A 250 -9.70 5.71 -6.05
CA GLN A 250 -10.32 4.97 -7.14
C GLN A 250 -9.59 5.15 -8.48
N THR A 251 -9.15 6.37 -8.79
CA THR A 251 -8.72 6.76 -10.15
C THR A 251 -7.26 7.21 -10.21
N GLY A 252 -6.65 7.48 -9.07
CA GLY A 252 -5.33 8.11 -8.96
C GLY A 252 -5.31 9.62 -9.13
N SER A 253 -6.47 10.26 -9.33
CA SER A 253 -6.57 11.72 -9.43
C SER A 253 -7.84 12.25 -8.77
N ALA A 254 -7.76 13.43 -8.16
CA ALA A 254 -8.92 14.18 -7.68
C ALA A 254 -8.62 15.67 -7.67
N GLN A 255 -9.54 16.50 -8.16
CA GLN A 255 -9.31 17.94 -8.34
C GLN A 255 -8.01 18.19 -9.14
N ASN A 256 -7.12 19.02 -8.61
CA ASN A 256 -5.81 19.32 -9.18
C ASN A 256 -4.70 18.39 -8.64
N TYR A 257 -5.03 17.31 -7.94
CA TYR A 257 -4.07 16.39 -7.35
C TYR A 257 -4.04 15.06 -8.10
N THR A 258 -2.84 14.58 -8.41
CA THR A 258 -2.61 13.30 -9.08
C THR A 258 -1.48 12.59 -8.35
N VAL A 259 -1.67 11.30 -8.07
CA VAL A 259 -0.64 10.50 -7.42
C VAL A 259 0.49 10.17 -8.41
N ALA A 260 1.68 9.95 -7.86
CA ALA A 260 2.85 9.45 -8.57
C ALA A 260 3.62 8.48 -7.67
N GLY A 261 4.56 7.72 -8.24
CA GLY A 261 5.37 6.75 -7.51
C GLY A 261 4.56 5.55 -7.01
N GLY A 262 4.95 4.97 -5.88
CA GLY A 262 4.40 3.69 -5.39
C GLY A 262 2.87 3.66 -5.18
N MET A 263 2.20 4.81 -4.95
CA MET A 263 0.74 4.82 -4.85
C MET A 263 0.03 4.48 -6.16
N THR A 264 0.69 4.67 -7.31
CA THR A 264 0.11 4.28 -8.61
C THR A 264 -0.10 2.77 -8.71
N GLU A 265 0.83 1.98 -8.16
CA GLU A 265 0.72 0.53 -8.07
C GLU A 265 -0.36 0.10 -7.08
N VAL A 266 -0.45 0.76 -5.92
CA VAL A 266 -1.52 0.50 -4.95
C VAL A 266 -2.90 0.76 -5.56
N ILE A 267 -3.04 1.82 -6.36
CA ILE A 267 -4.29 2.09 -7.08
C ILE A 267 -4.53 1.05 -8.17
N HIS A 268 -3.50 0.71 -8.94
CA HIS A 268 -3.59 -0.29 -10.01
C HIS A 268 -4.07 -1.66 -9.51
N HIS A 269 -3.47 -2.13 -8.41
CA HIS A 269 -3.63 -3.50 -7.91
C HIS A 269 -4.63 -3.66 -6.76
N SER A 270 -4.94 -2.59 -6.03
CA SER A 270 -5.79 -2.63 -4.82
C SER A 270 -6.99 -1.67 -4.91
N THR A 271 -6.79 -0.38 -4.68
CA THR A 271 -7.88 0.50 -4.23
C THR A 271 -8.93 0.79 -5.31
N GLN A 272 -8.58 0.77 -6.59
CA GLN A 272 -9.57 0.96 -7.67
C GLN A 272 -10.64 -0.15 -7.71
N HIS A 273 -10.34 -1.32 -7.12
CA HIS A 273 -11.21 -2.49 -7.12
C HIS A 273 -12.11 -2.57 -5.88
N LEU A 274 -12.02 -1.58 -4.98
CA LEU A 274 -12.85 -1.50 -3.80
C LEU A 274 -14.18 -0.83 -4.11
N ASP A 275 -15.19 -1.18 -3.31
CA ASP A 275 -16.51 -0.58 -3.44
C ASP A 275 -16.43 0.91 -3.07
N HIS A 276 -17.23 1.72 -3.76
CA HIS A 276 -17.24 3.17 -3.53
C HIS A 276 -17.56 3.53 -2.07
N GLU A 277 -18.42 2.76 -1.41
CA GLU A 277 -18.75 2.96 0.01
C GLU A 277 -17.53 2.79 0.93
N ASP A 278 -16.68 1.80 0.64
CA ASP A 278 -15.44 1.55 1.39
C ASP A 278 -14.41 2.64 1.12
N LEU A 279 -14.27 3.08 -0.13
CA LEU A 279 -13.40 4.21 -0.48
C LEU A 279 -13.84 5.51 0.19
N LEU A 280 -15.16 5.76 0.23
CA LEU A 280 -15.72 6.90 0.95
C LEU A 280 -15.51 6.77 2.46
N ALA A 281 -15.68 5.56 3.02
CA ALA A 281 -15.39 5.30 4.43
C ALA A 281 -13.93 5.61 4.78
N MET A 282 -12.98 5.16 3.94
CA MET A 282 -11.56 5.52 4.07
C MET A 282 -11.37 7.03 4.02
N GLY A 283 -12.00 7.73 3.06
CA GLY A 283 -11.98 9.19 2.98
C GLY A 283 -12.52 9.88 4.24
N VAL A 284 -13.65 9.42 4.79
CA VAL A 284 -14.24 9.91 6.04
C VAL A 284 -13.28 9.75 7.21
N TYR A 285 -12.66 8.58 7.35
CA TYR A 285 -11.65 8.35 8.39
C TYR A 285 -10.45 9.29 8.22
N LEU A 286 -9.86 9.37 7.03
CA LEU A 286 -8.71 10.24 6.75
C LEU A 286 -9.01 11.73 7.02
N LYS A 287 -10.23 12.18 6.72
CA LYS A 287 -10.69 13.56 7.00
C LYS A 287 -10.93 13.84 8.47
N SER A 288 -11.25 12.81 9.26
CA SER A 288 -11.51 12.96 10.69
C SER A 288 -10.24 13.14 11.52
N LEU A 289 -9.08 12.75 10.99
CA LEU A 289 -7.83 12.79 11.71
C LEU A 289 -7.43 14.24 11.98
N PRO A 290 -6.96 14.58 13.20
CA PRO A 290 -6.58 15.95 13.52
C PRO A 290 -5.51 16.44 12.56
N SER A 291 -5.79 17.53 11.85
CA SER A 291 -4.81 18.16 10.98
C SER A 291 -3.64 18.65 11.81
N GLU A 292 -2.41 18.33 11.39
CA GLU A 292 -1.24 19.02 11.92
C GLU A 292 -1.26 20.43 11.36
N THR A 293 -1.47 21.41 12.24
CA THR A 293 -1.05 22.80 12.01
C THR A 293 0.48 22.81 12.05
N SER A 294 1.13 22.29 11.01
CA SER A 294 2.49 22.74 10.72
C SER A 294 2.36 24.24 10.51
N ALA A 295 3.11 25.03 11.28
CA ALA A 295 3.29 26.44 10.97
C ALA A 295 3.57 26.51 9.46
N GLN A 296 2.67 27.14 8.70
CA GLN A 296 3.03 27.59 7.38
C GLN A 296 4.20 28.51 7.64
N VAL A 297 5.42 27.99 7.44
CA VAL A 297 6.56 28.88 7.32
C VAL A 297 6.16 29.76 6.16
N ALA A 298 5.95 31.04 6.44
CA ALA A 298 5.63 32.00 5.41
C ALA A 298 6.75 31.86 4.38
N GLY A 299 6.40 31.37 3.18
CA GLY A 299 7.35 31.03 2.14
C GLY A 299 8.41 32.10 2.04
N THR A 300 9.67 31.76 2.29
CA THR A 300 10.75 32.70 2.05
C THR A 300 10.64 33.19 0.61
N GLN A 301 10.66 34.50 0.40
CA GLN A 301 10.50 35.04 -0.95
C GLN A 301 11.63 34.50 -1.82
N PRO A 302 11.33 33.88 -2.96
CA PRO A 302 12.36 33.32 -3.82
C PRO A 302 13.23 34.44 -4.39
N ASP A 303 14.50 34.15 -4.66
CA ASP A 303 15.37 35.05 -5.43
C ASP A 303 14.70 35.34 -6.79
N PRO A 304 14.38 36.62 -7.11
CA PRO A 304 13.77 36.98 -8.38
C PRO A 304 14.55 36.47 -9.61
N ALA A 305 15.88 36.39 -9.52
CA ALA A 305 16.69 35.86 -10.61
C ALA A 305 16.49 34.34 -10.77
N ALA A 306 16.34 33.60 -9.68
CA ALA A 306 15.99 32.17 -9.71
C ALA A 306 14.60 31.95 -10.33
N VAL A 307 13.60 32.76 -9.96
CA VAL A 307 12.26 32.71 -10.55
C VAL A 307 12.31 32.98 -12.05
N GLN A 308 13.09 33.98 -12.50
CA GLN A 308 13.24 34.31 -13.91
C GLN A 308 13.89 33.18 -14.72
N ARG A 309 14.97 32.58 -14.20
CA ARG A 309 15.62 31.41 -14.84
C ARG A 309 14.68 30.21 -14.88
N GLY A 310 13.97 29.94 -13.77
CA GLY A 310 12.97 28.87 -13.69
C GLY A 310 11.83 29.05 -14.69
N LYS A 311 11.35 30.29 -14.89
CA LYS A 311 10.35 30.60 -15.91
C LYS A 311 10.84 30.26 -17.31
N ALA A 312 12.06 30.66 -17.68
CA ALA A 312 12.61 30.38 -19.00
C ALA A 312 12.68 28.86 -19.27
N LEU A 313 13.08 28.08 -18.26
CA LEU A 313 13.07 26.61 -18.34
C LEU A 313 11.64 26.06 -18.48
N TYR A 314 10.68 26.61 -17.74
CA TYR A 314 9.27 26.20 -17.84
C TYR A 314 8.70 26.46 -19.23
N ASP A 315 8.96 27.65 -19.79
CA ASP A 315 8.53 28.02 -21.14
C ASP A 315 9.11 27.08 -22.20
N GLN A 316 10.37 26.64 -22.01
CA GLN A 316 11.06 25.75 -22.93
C GLN A 316 10.60 24.29 -22.85
N HIS A 317 10.33 23.78 -21.65
CA HIS A 317 10.17 22.33 -21.42
C HIS A 317 8.78 21.90 -20.98
N CYS A 318 7.99 22.79 -20.37
CA CYS A 318 6.79 22.40 -19.62
C CYS A 318 5.48 22.93 -20.22
N VAL A 319 5.53 24.09 -20.87
CA VAL A 319 4.34 24.81 -21.36
C VAL A 319 3.48 23.98 -22.33
N ALA A 320 4.09 23.14 -23.15
CA ALA A 320 3.37 22.31 -24.13
C ALA A 320 2.28 21.43 -23.49
N CYS A 321 2.50 20.98 -22.25
CA CYS A 321 1.56 20.12 -21.52
C CYS A 321 0.89 20.86 -20.35
N HIS A 322 1.65 21.59 -19.54
CA HIS A 322 1.15 22.25 -18.33
C HIS A 322 0.56 23.65 -18.58
N GLN A 323 0.61 24.14 -19.81
CA GLN A 323 0.13 25.46 -20.25
C GLN A 323 0.92 26.64 -19.63
N PRO A 324 0.92 27.84 -20.27
CA PRO A 324 1.63 29.01 -19.72
C PRO A 324 1.11 29.47 -18.35
N ASN A 325 -0.16 29.19 -18.06
CA ASN A 325 -0.83 29.53 -16.82
C ASN A 325 -0.78 28.40 -15.76
N GLY A 326 -0.07 27.30 -16.03
CA GLY A 326 0.06 26.17 -15.12
C GLY A 326 -1.22 25.36 -14.91
N GLN A 327 -2.31 25.64 -15.62
CA GLN A 327 -3.59 24.95 -15.41
C GLN A 327 -3.61 23.53 -15.99
N GLY A 328 -2.62 23.19 -16.82
CA GLY A 328 -2.60 21.93 -17.55
C GLY A 328 -3.81 21.77 -18.46
N VAL A 329 -4.19 20.53 -18.71
CA VAL A 329 -5.35 20.17 -19.53
C VAL A 329 -6.18 19.18 -18.72
N PRO A 330 -7.46 19.49 -18.43
CA PRO A 330 -8.32 18.59 -17.64
C PRO A 330 -8.28 17.15 -18.17
N ALA A 331 -8.15 16.19 -17.25
CA ALA A 331 -8.05 14.76 -17.54
C ALA A 331 -6.83 14.32 -18.40
N ALA A 332 -5.90 15.22 -18.75
CA ALA A 332 -4.72 14.91 -19.55
C ALA A 332 -3.40 15.33 -18.86
N PHE A 333 -3.30 16.58 -18.41
CA PHE A 333 -2.11 17.09 -17.73
C PHE A 333 -2.54 17.81 -16.46
N PRO A 334 -2.04 17.39 -15.29
CA PRO A 334 -2.50 17.94 -14.02
C PRO A 334 -2.18 19.43 -13.94
N SER A 335 -3.11 20.18 -13.36
CA SER A 335 -2.89 21.55 -12.95
C SER A 335 -1.75 21.60 -11.93
N LEU A 336 -0.84 22.55 -12.11
CA LEU A 336 0.21 22.92 -11.14
C LEU A 336 -0.27 24.03 -10.21
N VAL A 337 -1.44 24.62 -10.47
CA VAL A 337 -2.06 25.66 -9.64
C VAL A 337 -2.76 25.00 -8.46
N ALA A 338 -2.38 25.43 -7.24
CA ALA A 338 -2.94 24.89 -5.99
C ALA A 338 -2.80 23.35 -5.83
N ASN A 339 -1.88 22.74 -6.57
CA ASN A 339 -1.65 21.29 -6.52
C ASN A 339 -0.88 20.91 -5.25
N PRO A 340 -1.39 20.01 -4.40
CA PRO A 340 -0.72 19.60 -3.17
C PRO A 340 0.73 19.08 -3.38
N SER A 341 1.03 18.42 -4.50
CA SER A 341 2.38 17.93 -4.81
C SER A 341 3.41 19.04 -4.98
N VAL A 342 2.98 20.26 -5.32
CA VAL A 342 3.86 21.43 -5.45
C VAL A 342 3.68 22.42 -4.29
N GLN A 343 2.51 22.48 -3.68
CA GLN A 343 2.19 23.49 -2.66
C GLN A 343 2.51 23.04 -1.22
N CYS A 344 2.45 21.73 -0.95
CA CYS A 344 2.75 21.27 0.38
C CYS A 344 4.25 21.40 0.69
N ILE A 345 4.56 21.41 1.99
CA ILE A 345 5.87 21.79 2.53
C ILE A 345 7.01 21.00 1.88
N ASN A 346 6.85 19.68 1.73
CA ASN A 346 7.90 18.82 1.21
C ASN A 346 7.94 18.83 -0.33
N PRO A 347 9.01 19.35 -0.97
CA PRO A 347 9.12 19.44 -2.42
C PRO A 347 9.58 18.13 -3.09
N THR A 348 9.93 17.09 -2.33
CA THR A 348 10.58 15.87 -2.84
C THR A 348 9.85 15.28 -4.04
N ASN A 349 8.52 15.17 -3.99
CA ASN A 349 7.76 14.58 -5.11
C ASN A 349 7.84 15.44 -6.38
N ALA A 350 7.73 16.77 -6.26
CA ALA A 350 7.88 17.66 -7.41
C ALA A 350 9.28 17.56 -8.04
N ILE A 351 10.32 17.50 -7.21
CA ILE A 351 11.70 17.33 -7.69
C ILE A 351 11.88 15.94 -8.33
N HIS A 352 11.38 14.87 -7.69
CA HIS A 352 11.50 13.49 -8.18
C HIS A 352 10.85 13.35 -9.56
N VAL A 353 9.63 13.83 -9.71
CA VAL A 353 8.87 13.77 -10.98
C VAL A 353 9.63 14.47 -12.11
N ILE A 354 10.29 15.61 -11.85
CA ILE A 354 11.10 16.29 -12.87
C ILE A 354 12.41 15.56 -13.15
N LEU A 355 13.06 14.99 -12.13
CA LEU A 355 14.32 14.25 -12.29
C LEU A 355 14.14 12.95 -13.08
N ALA A 356 13.19 12.11 -12.65
CA ALA A 356 13.04 10.73 -13.11
C ALA A 356 11.81 10.50 -13.99
N GLY A 357 10.97 11.52 -14.18
CA GLY A 357 9.67 11.36 -14.82
C GLY A 357 8.66 10.72 -13.87
N ALA A 358 7.43 10.56 -14.36
CA ALA A 358 6.37 9.85 -13.64
C ALA A 358 5.30 9.37 -14.62
N SER A 359 4.52 8.39 -14.17
CA SER A 359 3.31 7.95 -14.87
C SER A 359 2.11 7.98 -13.93
N THR A 360 0.93 8.27 -14.45
CA THR A 360 -0.31 8.14 -13.67
C THR A 360 -0.68 6.68 -13.47
N ALA A 361 -1.53 6.41 -12.47
CA ALA A 361 -2.06 5.07 -12.25
C ALA A 361 -2.84 4.57 -13.48
N VAL A 362 -2.67 3.29 -13.80
CA VAL A 362 -3.51 2.58 -14.78
C VAL A 362 -4.77 2.12 -14.06
N THR A 363 -5.93 2.51 -14.57
CA THR A 363 -7.21 2.13 -13.97
C THR A 363 -8.22 1.68 -15.01
N ALA A 364 -9.29 1.03 -14.58
CA ALA A 364 -10.39 0.65 -15.47
C ALA A 364 -11.00 1.85 -16.22
N SER A 365 -11.05 3.03 -15.60
CA SER A 365 -11.54 4.27 -16.22
C SER A 365 -10.48 5.03 -17.03
N ALA A 366 -9.19 4.75 -16.79
CA ALA A 366 -8.06 5.35 -17.50
C ALA A 366 -6.97 4.28 -17.77
N PRO A 367 -7.14 3.43 -18.81
CA PRO A 367 -6.25 2.30 -19.06
C PRO A 367 -4.91 2.70 -19.71
N ALA A 368 -4.82 3.91 -20.26
CA ALA A 368 -3.59 4.47 -20.80
C ALA A 368 -2.99 5.46 -19.79
N PRO A 369 -1.82 5.16 -19.19
CA PRO A 369 -1.20 6.07 -18.24
C PRO A 369 -0.60 7.26 -18.97
N MET A 370 -0.69 8.43 -18.35
CA MET A 370 -0.10 9.65 -18.85
C MET A 370 1.32 9.76 -18.30
N VAL A 371 2.28 10.09 -19.17
CA VAL A 371 3.71 10.02 -18.86
C VAL A 371 4.29 11.43 -18.86
N MET A 372 4.92 11.81 -17.75
CA MET A 372 5.79 12.97 -17.66
C MET A 372 7.24 12.53 -17.93
N PRO A 373 7.93 13.10 -18.93
CA PRO A 373 9.29 12.68 -19.27
C PRO A 373 10.31 13.09 -18.19
N PRO A 374 11.42 12.34 -18.05
CA PRO A 374 12.51 12.71 -17.17
C PRO A 374 13.36 13.85 -17.75
N PHE A 375 13.69 14.84 -16.93
CA PHE A 375 14.59 15.94 -17.27
C PHE A 375 15.93 15.89 -16.53
N GLY A 376 16.14 14.90 -15.66
CA GLY A 376 17.36 14.78 -14.87
C GLY A 376 18.63 14.78 -15.73
N ALA A 377 18.67 14.04 -16.84
CA ALA A 377 19.85 14.01 -17.70
C ALA A 377 20.11 15.33 -18.46
N GLN A 378 19.09 16.19 -18.62
CA GLN A 378 19.13 17.39 -19.45
C GLN A 378 19.40 18.65 -18.64
N LEU A 379 18.93 18.68 -17.39
CA LEU A 379 18.99 19.86 -16.52
C LEU A 379 19.91 19.60 -15.33
N SER A 380 20.76 20.58 -15.02
CA SER A 380 21.58 20.60 -13.81
C SER A 380 20.73 20.74 -12.54
N ASP A 381 21.34 20.45 -11.39
CA ASP A 381 20.69 20.58 -10.08
C ASP A 381 20.17 22.00 -9.84
N GLN A 382 20.94 23.02 -10.24
CA GLN A 382 20.54 24.42 -10.12
C GLN A 382 19.35 24.75 -11.04
N GLN A 383 19.37 24.27 -12.29
CA GLN A 383 18.27 24.51 -13.22
C GLN A 383 16.96 23.88 -12.74
N ILE A 384 17.01 22.67 -12.19
CA ILE A 384 15.82 22.03 -11.61
C ILE A 384 15.36 22.76 -10.35
N ALA A 385 16.29 23.21 -9.49
CA ALA A 385 15.94 23.99 -8.31
C ALA A 385 15.23 25.31 -8.68
N ASP A 386 15.74 26.04 -9.67
CA ASP A 386 15.14 27.26 -10.19
C ASP A 386 13.75 26.97 -10.81
N LEU A 387 13.62 25.90 -11.61
CA LEU A 387 12.36 25.48 -12.24
C LEU A 387 11.29 25.12 -11.21
N VAL A 388 11.64 24.29 -10.22
CA VAL A 388 10.71 23.88 -9.16
C VAL A 388 10.33 25.08 -8.30
N THR A 389 11.28 25.97 -7.98
CA THR A 389 11.01 27.22 -7.27
C THR A 389 10.00 28.10 -8.04
N TYR A 390 10.18 28.27 -9.34
CA TYR A 390 9.23 28.99 -10.19
C TYR A 390 7.82 28.38 -10.11
N ILE A 391 7.68 27.07 -10.29
CA ILE A 391 6.38 26.37 -10.21
C ILE A 391 5.71 26.57 -8.84
N ARG A 392 6.49 26.48 -7.77
CA ARG A 392 6.03 26.58 -6.37
C ARG A 392 5.65 27.99 -5.92
N THR A 393 6.01 29.00 -6.69
CA THR A 393 5.80 30.43 -6.37
C THR A 393 5.01 31.19 -7.45
N SER A 394 4.54 30.48 -8.49
CA SER A 394 3.76 31.05 -9.59
C SER A 394 2.26 30.78 -9.46
N TRP A 395 1.45 31.57 -10.17
CA TRP A 395 -0.01 31.37 -10.29
C TRP A 395 -0.77 31.35 -8.95
N GLY A 396 -0.27 32.10 -7.96
CA GLY A 396 -0.83 32.11 -6.60
C GLY A 396 -0.29 31.00 -5.71
N ASN A 397 0.69 30.22 -6.18
CA ASN A 397 1.45 29.32 -5.34
C ASN A 397 2.40 30.09 -4.41
N ALA A 398 2.58 29.60 -3.19
CA ALA A 398 3.29 30.30 -2.12
C ALA A 398 4.11 29.34 -1.24
N ALA A 399 4.61 28.26 -1.83
CA ALA A 399 5.41 27.27 -1.13
C ALA A 399 6.90 27.67 -1.10
N GLU A 400 7.65 27.12 -0.14
CA GLU A 400 9.08 27.42 0.02
C GLU A 400 9.88 27.12 -1.26
N PRO A 401 10.88 27.96 -1.60
CA PRO A 401 11.84 27.69 -2.67
C PRO A 401 12.58 26.36 -2.49
N VAL A 402 13.13 25.85 -3.59
CA VAL A 402 13.96 24.64 -3.61
C VAL A 402 15.41 25.02 -3.86
N SER A 403 16.33 24.39 -3.12
CA SER A 403 17.77 24.58 -3.30
C SER A 403 18.38 23.53 -4.23
N ALA A 404 19.50 23.87 -4.86
CA ALA A 404 20.26 22.91 -5.68
C ALA A 404 20.78 21.72 -4.86
N GLU A 405 21.09 21.89 -3.57
CA GLU A 405 21.55 20.77 -2.74
C GLU A 405 20.42 19.75 -2.50
N GLN A 406 19.17 20.18 -2.31
CA GLN A 406 18.02 19.28 -2.22
C GLN A 406 17.87 18.44 -3.49
N VAL A 407 18.02 19.06 -4.66
CA VAL A 407 17.96 18.35 -5.95
C VAL A 407 19.12 17.37 -6.10
N LYS A 408 20.34 17.81 -5.77
CA LYS A 408 21.55 16.99 -5.85
C LYS A 408 21.51 15.78 -4.92
N GLU A 409 20.98 15.95 -3.71
CA GLU A 409 20.77 14.84 -2.77
C GLU A 409 19.79 13.82 -3.34
N LEU A 410 18.62 14.28 -3.82
CA LEU A 410 17.61 13.40 -4.39
C LEU A 410 18.10 12.69 -5.67
N ARG A 411 18.81 13.40 -6.55
CA ARG A 411 19.42 12.82 -7.75
C ARG A 411 20.38 11.69 -7.41
N ARG A 412 21.27 11.90 -6.43
CA ARG A 412 22.19 10.85 -5.96
C ARG A 412 21.43 9.65 -5.41
N ALA A 413 20.36 9.90 -4.67
CA ALA A 413 19.52 8.84 -4.11
C ALA A 413 18.87 7.99 -5.22
N ILE A 414 18.22 8.63 -6.20
CA ILE A 414 17.57 7.94 -7.33
C ILE A 414 18.57 7.12 -8.14
N ALA A 415 19.78 7.66 -8.40
CA ALA A 415 20.80 6.96 -9.19
C ALA A 415 21.42 5.74 -8.49
N SER A 416 21.23 5.62 -7.17
CA SER A 416 21.77 4.51 -6.36
C SER A 416 20.82 3.32 -6.23
N HIS A 417 19.61 3.43 -6.78
CA HIS A 417 18.57 2.41 -6.85
C HIS A 417 18.35 1.94 -8.28
#